data_AF-A0AAP2CJ35-F1
#
_entry.id   AF-A0AAP2CJ35-F1
#
_cell.length_a   1.000
_cell.length_b   1.000
_cell.length_c   1.000
_cell.angle_alpha   90.00
_cell.angle_beta   90.00
_cell.angle_gamma   90.00
#
_symmetry.space_group_name_H-M   'P 1'
#
loop_
_entity.id
_entity.type
_entity.pdbx_description
1 polymer ?
#
loop_
_entity_poly.entity_id
_entity_poly.type
_entity_poly.pdbx_seq_one_letter_code
_entity_poly.pdbx_strand_id
1 'polypeptide(L)'
;MTLQERIQAFVNLGKTLENLSEEEFETLSRRVENNNNWFTQEQTRSALEGLQVFLQEKALADWLGKYDLVSIESPRKIGVLMAGNVPAVGFHDFMTVLLSGHEFHGKLSSNDEVLMKWLAEELVAAEPRFADYIYFESMLKGMDAYIATGSDNSARYFEYYFGKYPNIIRKNRSSVAVFTGEEGEKDYLALGHDIFQYYGLGCRNISKVFLPNEEQLQDFLKAIQPFESVINHHKYRNNYDYNKSIYLVNQQPHLDNGFLLLTKGEGLVSPISVLYYEIYEDQQELESKLSSYTDKIQCVVSKEGQLKNSLPFGDAQCPGLEDYADNVDTMAFLIDLK
;
A
#
# COMPACT_ATOMS: atom_id res chain seq x y z
N MET A 1 4.01 -24.27 -16.66
CA MET A 1 2.55 -23.96 -16.69
C MET A 1 2.27 -22.94 -17.78
N THR A 2 1.17 -23.05 -18.50
CA THR A 2 0.68 -22.03 -19.44
C THR A 2 0.18 -20.79 -18.69
N LEU A 3 0.11 -19.64 -19.36
CA LEU A 3 -0.42 -18.41 -18.74
C LEU A 3 -1.86 -18.60 -18.25
N GLN A 4 -2.72 -19.24 -19.05
CA GLN A 4 -4.12 -19.46 -18.67
C GLN A 4 -4.26 -20.31 -17.40
N GLU A 5 -3.42 -21.34 -17.23
CA GLU A 5 -3.41 -22.14 -16.00
C GLU A 5 -3.00 -21.29 -14.79
N ARG A 6 -2.00 -20.41 -14.95
CA ARG A 6 -1.58 -19.48 -13.89
C ARG A 6 -2.70 -18.52 -13.51
N ILE A 7 -3.35 -17.90 -14.49
CA ILE A 7 -4.49 -17.01 -14.27
C ILE A 7 -5.60 -17.77 -13.53
N GLN A 8 -5.97 -18.96 -14.00
CA GLN A 8 -7.05 -19.73 -13.39
C GLN A 8 -6.78 -20.09 -11.93
N ALA A 9 -5.52 -20.38 -11.59
CA ALA A 9 -5.12 -20.65 -10.21
C ALA A 9 -5.29 -19.41 -9.31
N PHE A 10 -4.93 -18.21 -9.77
CA PHE A 10 -5.20 -16.97 -9.03
C PHE A 10 -6.69 -16.65 -8.95
N VAL A 11 -7.47 -16.90 -10.00
CA VAL A 11 -8.93 -16.79 -9.96
C VAL A 11 -9.54 -17.74 -8.92
N ASN A 12 -9.02 -18.97 -8.83
CA ASN A 12 -9.46 -19.94 -7.84
C ASN A 12 -9.08 -19.49 -6.41
N LEU A 13 -7.89 -18.92 -6.22
CA LEU A 13 -7.52 -18.29 -4.95
C LEU A 13 -8.53 -17.18 -4.59
N GLY A 14 -8.91 -16.33 -5.53
CA GLY A 14 -9.94 -15.30 -5.32
C GLY A 14 -11.27 -15.89 -4.83
N LYS A 15 -11.70 -17.00 -5.42
CA LYS A 15 -12.89 -17.75 -4.97
C LYS A 15 -12.71 -18.35 -3.58
N THR A 16 -11.52 -18.83 -3.23
CA THR A 16 -11.23 -19.30 -1.86
C THR A 16 -11.38 -18.16 -0.86
N LEU A 17 -10.86 -16.97 -1.18
CA LEU A 17 -11.02 -15.79 -0.32
C LEU A 17 -12.48 -15.38 -0.17
N GLU A 18 -13.27 -15.44 -1.24
CA GLU A 18 -14.71 -15.09 -1.23
C GLU A 18 -15.54 -16.09 -0.41
N ASN A 19 -15.16 -17.37 -0.43
CA ASN A 19 -15.86 -18.44 0.28
C ASN A 19 -15.28 -18.76 1.67
N LEU A 20 -14.33 -17.96 2.16
CA LEU A 20 -13.71 -18.15 3.47
C LEU A 20 -14.79 -18.04 4.55
N SER A 21 -14.99 -19.10 5.33
CA SER A 21 -15.99 -19.05 6.41
C SER A 21 -15.56 -18.09 7.51
N GLU A 22 -16.52 -17.55 8.27
CA GLU A 22 -16.20 -16.63 9.37
C GLU A 22 -15.31 -17.30 10.43
N GLU A 23 -15.47 -18.60 10.67
CA GLU A 23 -14.63 -19.35 11.62
C GLU A 23 -13.17 -19.48 11.14
N GLU A 24 -12.96 -19.78 9.85
CA GLU A 24 -11.63 -19.84 9.24
C GLU A 24 -10.98 -18.46 9.25
N PHE A 25 -11.73 -17.42 8.89
CA PHE A 25 -11.28 -16.04 8.91
C PHE A 25 -10.90 -15.58 10.32
N GLU A 26 -11.73 -15.86 11.33
CA GLU A 26 -11.43 -15.53 12.73
C GLU A 26 -10.15 -16.23 13.20
N THR A 27 -9.97 -17.50 12.84
CA THR A 27 -8.75 -18.25 13.17
C THR A 27 -7.51 -17.65 12.51
N LEU A 28 -7.59 -17.32 11.21
CA LEU A 28 -6.51 -16.70 10.46
C LEU A 28 -6.17 -15.31 11.02
N SER A 29 -7.17 -14.44 11.13
CA SER A 29 -6.99 -13.06 11.58
C SER A 29 -6.42 -12.97 13.00
N ARG A 30 -6.82 -13.84 13.93
CA ARG A 30 -6.18 -13.94 15.26
C ARG A 30 -4.70 -14.27 15.16
N ARG A 31 -4.29 -15.18 14.27
CA ARG A 31 -2.87 -15.51 14.07
C ARG A 31 -2.10 -14.33 13.46
N VAL A 32 -2.70 -13.63 12.51
CA VAL A 32 -2.14 -12.43 11.87
C VAL A 32 -1.96 -11.31 12.90
N GLU A 33 -2.99 -11.00 13.68
CA GLU A 33 -2.96 -9.96 14.71
C GLU A 33 -1.98 -10.28 15.85
N ASN A 34 -1.86 -11.55 16.24
CA ASN A 34 -0.86 -12.00 17.21
C ASN A 34 0.58 -11.81 16.72
N ASN A 35 0.80 -11.94 15.39
CA ASN A 35 2.10 -11.68 14.79
C ASN A 35 2.41 -10.18 14.71
N ASN A 36 1.41 -9.36 14.39
CA ASN A 36 1.53 -7.91 14.35
C ASN A 36 0.21 -7.24 14.75
N ASN A 37 0.18 -6.60 15.92
CA ASN A 37 -1.07 -6.03 16.44
C ASN A 37 -1.66 -4.89 15.61
N TRP A 38 -0.90 -4.30 14.67
CA TRP A 38 -1.47 -3.36 13.70
C TRP A 38 -2.43 -4.03 12.71
N PHE A 39 -2.28 -5.33 12.49
CA PHE A 39 -3.06 -6.11 11.54
C PHE A 39 -4.28 -6.69 12.25
N THR A 40 -5.14 -5.81 12.75
CA THR A 40 -6.39 -6.21 13.40
C THR A 40 -7.26 -7.01 12.45
N GLN A 41 -8.26 -7.69 12.99
CA GLN A 41 -9.24 -8.42 12.19
C GLN A 41 -9.84 -7.55 11.07
N GLU A 42 -10.21 -6.30 11.37
CA GLU A 42 -10.74 -5.36 10.38
C GLU A 42 -9.73 -5.08 9.25
N GLN A 43 -8.47 -4.75 9.59
CA GLN A 43 -7.45 -4.46 8.60
C GLN A 43 -7.09 -5.69 7.75
N THR A 44 -7.11 -6.88 8.36
CA THR A 44 -6.91 -8.14 7.63
C THR A 44 -8.05 -8.40 6.65
N ARG A 45 -9.30 -8.13 7.07
CA ARG A 45 -10.47 -8.26 6.19
C ARG A 45 -10.37 -7.32 4.99
N SER A 46 -10.09 -6.04 5.23
CA SER A 46 -9.94 -5.04 4.15
C SER A 46 -8.83 -5.42 3.17
N ALA A 47 -7.71 -5.98 3.65
CA ALA A 47 -6.65 -6.45 2.77
C ALA A 47 -7.13 -7.61 1.87
N LEU A 48 -7.78 -8.62 2.45
CA LEU A 48 -8.32 -9.76 1.68
C LEU A 48 -9.39 -9.34 0.67
N GLU A 49 -10.28 -8.42 1.04
CA GLU A 49 -11.29 -7.84 0.13
C GLU A 49 -10.61 -7.11 -1.05
N GLY A 50 -9.54 -6.33 -0.77
CA GLY A 50 -8.73 -5.72 -1.82
C GLY A 50 -8.10 -6.75 -2.77
N LEU A 51 -7.58 -7.86 -2.22
CA LEU A 51 -7.03 -8.95 -3.04
C LEU A 51 -8.12 -9.64 -3.88
N GLN A 52 -9.34 -9.80 -3.37
CA GLN A 52 -10.44 -10.38 -4.15
C GLN A 52 -10.71 -9.59 -5.44
N VAL A 53 -10.59 -8.25 -5.40
CA VAL A 53 -10.73 -7.40 -6.60
C VAL A 53 -9.65 -7.71 -7.64
N PHE A 54 -8.39 -7.92 -7.20
CA PHE A 54 -7.28 -8.30 -8.09
C PHE A 54 -7.48 -9.65 -8.74
N LEU A 55 -8.04 -10.59 -7.99
CA LEU A 55 -8.16 -11.98 -8.38
C LEU A 55 -9.41 -12.27 -9.23
N GLN A 56 -10.18 -11.24 -9.60
CA GLN A 56 -11.27 -11.38 -10.55
C GLN A 56 -10.74 -11.73 -11.94
N GLU A 57 -11.35 -12.72 -12.59
CA GLU A 57 -10.92 -13.22 -13.90
C GLU A 57 -10.84 -12.10 -14.94
N LYS A 58 -11.86 -11.24 -14.99
CA LYS A 58 -11.89 -10.10 -15.90
C LYS A 58 -10.75 -9.10 -15.60
N ALA A 59 -10.50 -8.80 -14.33
CA ALA A 59 -9.45 -7.86 -13.94
C ALA A 59 -8.06 -8.36 -14.37
N LEU A 60 -7.77 -9.64 -14.11
CA LEU A 60 -6.52 -10.28 -14.55
C LEU A 60 -6.41 -10.34 -16.07
N ALA A 61 -7.49 -10.67 -16.79
CA ALA A 61 -7.48 -10.72 -18.24
C ALA A 61 -7.25 -9.33 -18.88
N ASP A 62 -7.94 -8.30 -18.39
CA ASP A 62 -7.81 -6.92 -18.88
C ASP A 62 -6.41 -6.37 -18.63
N TRP A 63 -5.82 -6.67 -17.46
CA TRP A 63 -4.46 -6.27 -17.12
C TRP A 63 -3.40 -7.01 -17.96
N LEU A 64 -3.45 -8.35 -17.97
CA LEU A 64 -2.42 -9.18 -18.61
C LEU A 64 -2.52 -9.14 -20.15
N GLY A 65 -3.69 -8.86 -20.71
CA GLY A 65 -3.91 -8.70 -22.15
C GLY A 65 -3.15 -7.54 -22.78
N LYS A 66 -2.54 -6.66 -21.96
CA LYS A 66 -1.67 -5.55 -22.41
C LYS A 66 -0.25 -5.98 -22.73
N TYR A 67 0.13 -7.20 -22.35
CA TYR A 67 1.49 -7.71 -22.45
C TYR A 67 1.57 -8.89 -23.42
N ASP A 68 2.68 -8.98 -24.16
CA ASP A 68 3.00 -10.17 -24.97
C ASP A 68 3.68 -11.23 -24.09
N LEU A 69 2.87 -11.92 -23.30
CA LEU A 69 3.30 -12.96 -22.36
C LEU A 69 3.56 -14.28 -23.09
N VAL A 70 4.77 -14.43 -23.60
CA VAL A 70 5.24 -15.69 -24.20
C VAL A 70 5.56 -16.71 -23.09
N SER A 71 5.33 -18.00 -23.36
CA SER A 71 5.77 -19.07 -22.47
C SER A 71 7.28 -18.96 -22.21
N ILE A 72 7.66 -18.85 -20.93
CA ILE A 72 9.06 -18.82 -20.52
C ILE A 72 9.60 -20.25 -20.50
N GLU A 73 10.61 -20.53 -21.33
CA GLU A 73 11.25 -21.86 -21.39
C GLU A 73 12.15 -22.14 -20.18
N SER A 74 12.71 -21.10 -19.57
CA SER A 74 13.60 -21.19 -18.40
C SER A 74 13.23 -20.10 -17.38
N PRO A 75 12.42 -20.44 -16.36
CA PRO A 75 12.10 -19.51 -15.27
C PRO A 75 13.36 -18.97 -14.61
N ARG A 76 13.34 -17.68 -14.27
CA ARG A 76 14.40 -17.01 -13.51
C ARG A 76 14.03 -16.94 -12.05
N LYS A 77 15.03 -16.89 -11.19
CA LYS A 77 14.89 -16.74 -9.75
C LYS A 77 14.77 -15.27 -9.41
N ILE A 78 13.58 -14.83 -9.03
CA ILE A 78 13.31 -13.44 -8.69
C ILE A 78 13.33 -13.29 -7.17
N GLY A 79 14.34 -12.61 -6.67
CA GLY A 79 14.46 -12.30 -5.25
C GLY A 79 13.54 -11.14 -4.88
N VAL A 80 12.52 -11.39 -4.05
CA VAL A 80 11.57 -10.36 -3.62
C VAL A 80 11.72 -10.10 -2.12
N LEU A 81 12.11 -8.88 -1.77
CA LEU A 81 12.15 -8.43 -0.38
C LEU A 81 10.89 -7.62 -0.07
N MET A 82 10.00 -8.21 0.74
CA MET A 82 8.68 -7.65 1.00
C MET A 82 8.66 -6.71 2.21
N ALA A 83 7.91 -5.63 2.09
CA ALA A 83 7.50 -4.82 3.23
C ALA A 83 6.47 -5.56 4.09
N GLY A 84 6.17 -5.02 5.27
CA GLY A 84 5.15 -5.58 6.17
C GLY A 84 4.53 -4.51 7.06
N ASN A 85 4.28 -3.34 6.48
CA ASN A 85 3.62 -2.21 7.10
C ASN A 85 2.09 -2.30 7.02
N VAL A 86 1.56 -3.03 6.02
CA VAL A 86 0.13 -3.30 5.78
C VAL A 86 -0.02 -4.81 5.50
N PRO A 87 -1.14 -5.47 5.86
CA PRO A 87 -1.31 -6.90 5.63
C PRO A 87 -1.24 -7.25 4.14
N ALA A 88 -0.48 -8.29 3.80
CA ALA A 88 -0.29 -8.79 2.44
C ALA A 88 0.19 -7.72 1.42
N VAL A 89 0.88 -6.66 1.86
CA VAL A 89 1.32 -5.57 0.97
C VAL A 89 2.24 -6.03 -0.16
N GLY A 90 2.99 -7.12 0.06
CA GLY A 90 3.85 -7.74 -0.95
C GLY A 90 3.11 -8.62 -1.96
N PHE A 91 1.81 -8.85 -1.82
CA PHE A 91 1.07 -9.82 -2.64
C PHE A 91 1.08 -9.48 -4.12
N HIS A 92 1.04 -8.19 -4.49
CA HIS A 92 1.08 -7.80 -5.90
C HIS A 92 2.39 -8.22 -6.58
N ASP A 93 3.55 -8.02 -5.94
CA ASP A 93 4.84 -8.50 -6.47
C ASP A 93 4.89 -10.04 -6.54
N PHE A 94 4.39 -10.73 -5.50
CA PHE A 94 4.28 -12.19 -5.48
C PHE A 94 3.47 -12.73 -6.67
N MET A 95 2.27 -12.19 -6.86
CA MET A 95 1.38 -12.54 -7.94
C MET A 95 1.99 -12.22 -9.31
N THR A 96 2.59 -11.04 -9.46
CA THR A 96 3.21 -10.59 -10.71
C THR A 96 4.38 -11.49 -11.12
N VAL A 97 5.25 -11.87 -10.18
CA VAL A 97 6.35 -12.82 -10.43
C VAL A 97 5.81 -14.15 -10.94
N LEU A 98 4.83 -14.74 -10.25
CA LEU A 98 4.28 -16.03 -10.64
C LEU A 98 3.54 -15.95 -11.99
N LEU A 99 2.74 -14.90 -12.21
CA LEU A 99 2.01 -14.71 -13.48
C LEU A 99 2.95 -14.49 -14.67
N SER A 100 4.10 -13.82 -14.46
CA SER A 100 5.15 -13.72 -15.49
C SER A 100 5.74 -15.08 -15.88
N GLY A 101 5.64 -16.08 -14.99
CA GLY A 101 6.16 -17.43 -15.21
C GLY A 101 7.53 -17.68 -14.60
N HIS A 102 7.99 -16.79 -13.73
CA HIS A 102 9.26 -16.90 -13.01
C HIS A 102 9.09 -17.53 -11.61
N GLU A 103 10.22 -17.92 -11.02
CA GLU A 103 10.27 -18.46 -9.65
C GLU A 103 10.32 -17.30 -8.65
N PHE A 104 9.38 -17.32 -7.71
CA PHE A 104 9.34 -16.38 -6.60
C PHE A 104 10.25 -16.86 -5.46
N HIS A 105 11.27 -16.08 -5.14
CA HIS A 105 12.11 -16.26 -3.96
C HIS A 105 11.91 -15.09 -2.99
N GLY A 106 10.99 -15.25 -2.05
CA GLY A 106 10.56 -14.20 -1.14
C GLY A 106 11.29 -14.19 0.19
N LYS A 107 11.84 -13.05 0.59
CA LYS A 107 12.13 -12.75 1.99
C LYS A 107 11.02 -11.90 2.57
N LEU A 108 10.17 -12.53 3.38
CA LEU A 108 9.04 -11.88 4.03
C LEU A 108 9.51 -10.95 5.15
N SER A 109 8.75 -9.87 5.37
CA SER A 109 8.82 -9.12 6.62
C SER A 109 8.30 -9.99 7.75
N SER A 110 9.00 -10.01 8.89
CA SER A 110 8.51 -10.71 10.09
C SER A 110 7.14 -10.19 10.56
N ASN A 111 6.79 -8.96 10.20
CA ASN A 111 5.50 -8.36 10.56
C ASN A 111 4.32 -8.87 9.71
N ASP A 112 4.57 -9.52 8.56
CA ASP A 112 3.54 -9.95 7.60
C ASP A 112 3.77 -11.39 7.10
N GLU A 113 4.44 -12.20 7.91
CA GLU A 113 4.83 -13.56 7.53
C GLU A 113 3.63 -14.51 7.49
N VAL A 114 2.68 -14.36 8.42
CA VAL A 114 1.55 -15.28 8.59
C VAL A 114 0.60 -15.23 7.40
N LEU A 115 0.15 -14.03 7.02
CA LEU A 115 -0.84 -13.86 5.97
C LEU A 115 -0.27 -14.22 4.59
N MET A 116 0.95 -13.77 4.28
CA MET A 116 1.60 -14.10 3.00
C MET A 116 1.86 -15.59 2.82
N LYS A 117 2.27 -16.30 3.89
CA LYS A 117 2.42 -17.76 3.82
C LYS A 117 1.10 -18.47 3.62
N TRP A 118 0.05 -18.06 4.34
CA TRP A 118 -1.27 -18.62 4.17
C TRP A 118 -1.80 -18.43 2.74
N LEU A 119 -1.66 -17.23 2.16
CA LEU A 119 -2.04 -16.97 0.76
C LEU A 119 -1.29 -17.86 -0.24
N ALA A 120 0.00 -18.11 -0.01
CA ALA A 120 0.78 -19.03 -0.82
C ALA A 120 0.35 -20.49 -0.65
N GLU A 121 0.03 -20.92 0.57
CA GLU A 121 -0.51 -22.25 0.86
C GLU A 121 -1.86 -22.48 0.14
N GLU A 122 -2.77 -21.51 0.19
CA GLU A 122 -4.05 -21.57 -0.53
C GLU A 122 -3.87 -21.59 -2.05
N LEU A 123 -2.90 -20.83 -2.59
CA LEU A 123 -2.57 -20.87 -4.02
C LEU A 123 -2.04 -22.25 -4.44
N VAL A 124 -1.16 -22.85 -3.65
CA VAL A 124 -0.63 -24.19 -3.90
C VAL A 124 -1.72 -25.26 -3.73
N ALA A 125 -2.65 -25.09 -2.80
CA ALA A 125 -3.81 -25.97 -2.67
C ALA A 125 -4.71 -25.91 -3.93
N ALA A 126 -4.88 -24.73 -4.52
CA ALA A 126 -5.64 -24.52 -5.75
C ALA A 126 -4.91 -25.05 -7.01
N GLU A 127 -3.57 -24.94 -7.06
CA GLU A 127 -2.72 -25.43 -8.15
C GLU A 127 -1.37 -25.94 -7.59
N PRO A 128 -1.24 -27.27 -7.36
CA PRO A 128 -0.06 -27.84 -6.70
C PRO A 128 1.27 -27.60 -7.40
N ARG A 129 1.27 -27.35 -8.72
CA ARG A 129 2.49 -27.07 -9.48
C ARG A 129 3.18 -25.77 -9.05
N PHE A 130 2.49 -24.84 -8.39
CA PHE A 130 3.12 -23.63 -7.85
C PHE A 130 4.06 -23.92 -6.67
N ALA A 131 4.01 -25.09 -6.05
CA ALA A 131 4.98 -25.48 -5.03
C ALA A 131 6.43 -25.45 -5.55
N ASP A 132 6.63 -25.70 -6.85
CA ASP A 132 7.94 -25.65 -7.51
C ASP A 132 8.36 -24.22 -7.92
N TYR A 133 7.54 -23.21 -7.64
CA TYR A 133 7.78 -21.81 -8.03
C TYR A 133 7.80 -20.86 -6.83
N ILE A 134 7.54 -21.33 -5.61
CA ILE A 134 7.42 -20.48 -4.42
C ILE A 134 8.43 -20.92 -3.37
N TYR A 135 9.38 -20.04 -3.09
CA TYR A 135 10.45 -20.25 -2.12
C TYR A 135 10.48 -19.11 -1.11
N PHE A 136 10.42 -19.45 0.18
CA PHE A 136 10.60 -18.48 1.26
C PHE A 136 12.03 -18.54 1.79
N GLU A 137 12.78 -17.47 1.55
CA GLU A 137 14.22 -17.40 1.79
C GLU A 137 14.53 -16.58 3.04
N SER A 138 15.45 -17.09 3.87
CA SER A 138 16.00 -16.31 4.99
C SER A 138 16.93 -15.18 4.51
N MET A 139 17.52 -15.33 3.32
CA MET A 139 18.42 -14.36 2.70
C MET A 139 18.43 -14.53 1.18
N LEU A 140 18.28 -13.42 0.45
CA LEU A 140 18.25 -13.42 -1.02
C LEU A 140 19.67 -13.40 -1.59
N LYS A 141 20.18 -14.55 -2.03
CA LYS A 141 21.51 -14.70 -2.65
C LYS A 141 21.44 -15.53 -3.93
N GLY A 142 22.14 -15.10 -4.97
CA GLY A 142 22.23 -15.85 -6.22
C GLY A 142 20.91 -15.86 -7.00
N MET A 143 20.17 -14.75 -6.95
CA MET A 143 18.96 -14.54 -7.74
C MET A 143 19.34 -13.87 -9.06
N ASP A 144 18.52 -14.06 -10.09
CA ASP A 144 18.74 -13.50 -11.41
C ASP A 144 18.31 -12.02 -11.49
N ALA A 145 17.31 -11.64 -10.70
CA ALA A 145 16.84 -10.27 -10.54
C ALA A 145 16.27 -10.04 -9.14
N TYR A 146 16.11 -8.76 -8.77
CA TYR A 146 15.67 -8.37 -7.42
C TYR A 146 14.54 -7.33 -7.45
N ILE A 147 13.50 -7.54 -6.64
CA ILE A 147 12.50 -6.55 -6.32
C ILE A 147 12.60 -6.28 -4.82
N ALA A 148 12.98 -5.06 -4.42
CA ALA A 148 13.20 -4.73 -3.02
C ALA A 148 12.41 -3.49 -2.62
N THR A 149 11.49 -3.66 -1.67
CA THR A 149 10.67 -2.58 -1.13
C THR A 149 11.05 -2.34 0.33
N GLY A 150 11.28 -1.09 0.72
CA GLY A 150 11.55 -0.76 2.12
C GLY A 150 11.69 0.73 2.39
N SER A 151 12.13 1.06 3.60
CA SER A 151 12.39 2.46 3.99
C SER A 151 13.52 3.09 3.18
N ASP A 152 13.60 4.43 3.17
CA ASP A 152 14.72 5.16 2.55
C ASP A 152 16.09 4.73 3.09
N ASN A 153 16.15 4.42 4.39
CA ASN A 153 17.36 3.90 5.02
C ASN A 153 17.73 2.52 4.47
N SER A 154 16.74 1.65 4.31
CA SER A 154 16.93 0.30 3.76
C SER A 154 17.30 0.32 2.29
N ALA A 155 16.73 1.25 1.51
CA ALA A 155 16.98 1.37 0.07
C ALA A 155 18.47 1.59 -0.25
N ARG A 156 19.20 2.36 0.58
CA ARG A 156 20.65 2.52 0.44
C ARG A 156 21.41 1.19 0.51
N TYR A 157 20.99 0.30 1.40
CA TYR A 157 21.57 -1.04 1.49
C TYR A 157 21.16 -1.90 0.28
N PHE A 158 19.91 -1.80 -0.17
CA PHE A 158 19.44 -2.54 -1.34
C PHE A 158 20.21 -2.15 -2.60
N GLU A 159 20.46 -0.86 -2.82
CA GLU A 159 21.30 -0.37 -3.93
C GLU A 159 22.70 -0.99 -3.89
N TYR A 160 23.33 -1.00 -2.70
CA TYR A 160 24.65 -1.57 -2.54
C TYR A 160 24.70 -3.09 -2.83
N TYR A 161 23.71 -3.86 -2.37
CA TYR A 161 23.71 -5.31 -2.51
C TYR A 161 23.15 -5.80 -3.86
N PHE A 162 22.12 -5.13 -4.37
CA PHE A 162 21.32 -5.60 -5.51
C PHE A 162 21.46 -4.73 -6.76
N GLY A 163 21.95 -3.49 -6.65
CA GLY A 163 22.03 -2.54 -7.77
C GLY A 163 22.87 -2.99 -8.96
N LYS A 164 23.74 -4.01 -8.78
CA LYS A 164 24.55 -4.62 -9.84
C LYS A 164 23.81 -5.69 -10.68
N TYR A 165 22.61 -6.08 -10.27
CA TYR A 165 21.74 -7.02 -10.98
C TYR A 165 20.54 -6.27 -11.55
N PRO A 166 19.78 -6.84 -12.51
CA PRO A 166 18.47 -6.30 -12.86
C PRO A 166 17.60 -6.15 -11.60
N ASN A 167 17.06 -4.96 -11.37
CA ASN A 167 16.34 -4.71 -10.13
C ASN A 167 15.25 -3.64 -10.23
N ILE A 168 14.28 -3.74 -9.30
CA ILE A 168 13.39 -2.66 -8.90
C ILE A 168 13.67 -2.40 -7.41
N ILE A 169 14.13 -1.20 -7.07
CA ILE A 169 14.34 -0.78 -5.68
C ILE A 169 13.34 0.33 -5.37
N ARG A 170 12.35 0.02 -4.53
CA ARG A 170 11.30 0.96 -4.12
C ARG A 170 11.64 1.61 -2.79
N LYS A 171 11.48 2.93 -2.76
CA LYS A 171 11.78 3.78 -1.59
C LYS A 171 10.50 4.15 -0.87
N ASN A 172 10.61 4.87 0.24
CA ASN A 172 9.42 5.34 0.91
C ASN A 172 8.81 6.51 0.11
N ARG A 173 7.50 6.42 -0.16
CA ARG A 173 6.70 7.50 -0.73
C ARG A 173 5.51 7.77 0.17
N SER A 174 4.95 8.96 0.05
CA SER A 174 3.76 9.39 0.79
C SER A 174 2.68 9.85 -0.14
N SER A 175 1.45 9.89 0.33
CA SER A 175 0.32 10.38 -0.45
C SER A 175 -0.24 11.65 0.17
N VAL A 176 -0.77 12.51 -0.69
CA VAL A 176 -1.21 13.85 -0.30
C VAL A 176 -2.62 14.12 -0.81
N ALA A 177 -3.39 14.90 -0.06
CA ALA A 177 -4.67 15.42 -0.47
C ALA A 177 -4.53 16.87 -0.93
N VAL A 178 -5.39 17.27 -1.87
CA VAL A 178 -5.56 18.66 -2.29
C VAL A 178 -7.01 19.05 -2.08
N PHE A 179 -7.24 20.08 -1.26
CA PHE A 179 -8.52 20.76 -1.12
C PHE A 179 -8.57 21.95 -2.05
N THR A 180 -9.69 22.15 -2.74
CA THR A 180 -9.94 23.29 -3.63
C THR A 180 -10.72 24.42 -2.96
N GLY A 181 -11.36 24.15 -1.82
CA GLY A 181 -12.31 25.07 -1.19
C GLY A 181 -13.77 24.70 -1.46
N GLU A 182 -14.02 23.72 -2.33
CA GLU A 182 -15.36 23.30 -2.74
C GLU A 182 -15.78 21.95 -2.15
N GLU A 183 -14.97 21.35 -1.28
CA GLU A 183 -15.24 20.06 -0.64
C GLU A 183 -16.48 20.15 0.27
N GLY A 184 -17.33 19.13 0.17
CA GLY A 184 -18.44 18.90 1.09
C GLY A 184 -18.12 17.88 2.17
N GLU A 185 -19.07 17.66 3.09
CA GLU A 185 -18.95 16.68 4.17
C GLU A 185 -18.62 15.26 3.67
N LYS A 186 -19.20 14.85 2.54
CA LYS A 186 -18.94 13.53 1.94
C LYS A 186 -17.50 13.38 1.44
N ASP A 187 -16.94 14.45 0.87
CA ASP A 187 -15.56 14.45 0.37
C ASP A 187 -14.58 14.27 1.53
N TYR A 188 -14.80 15.01 2.63
CA TYR A 188 -13.99 14.89 3.84
C TYR A 188 -14.14 13.54 4.55
N LEU A 189 -15.36 13.00 4.58
CA LEU A 189 -15.60 11.66 5.13
C LEU A 189 -14.84 10.60 4.32
N ALA A 190 -14.89 10.70 2.99
CA ALA A 190 -14.15 9.80 2.10
C ALA A 190 -12.63 9.91 2.31
N LEU A 191 -12.09 11.14 2.43
CA LEU A 191 -10.68 11.35 2.76
C LEU A 191 -10.30 10.72 4.13
N GLY A 192 -11.22 10.68 5.08
CA GLY A 192 -11.01 10.00 6.36
C GLY A 192 -10.60 8.53 6.17
N HIS A 193 -11.19 7.82 5.20
CA HIS A 193 -10.78 6.45 4.88
C HIS A 193 -9.32 6.39 4.41
N ASP A 194 -8.91 7.29 3.51
CA ASP A 194 -7.53 7.33 3.01
C ASP A 194 -6.50 7.66 4.11
N ILE A 195 -6.90 8.41 5.16
CA ILE A 195 -6.04 8.74 6.29
C ILE A 195 -5.95 7.56 7.27
N PHE A 196 -7.08 6.99 7.68
CA PHE A 196 -7.15 6.11 8.84
C PHE A 196 -7.08 4.62 8.53
N GLN A 197 -7.39 4.18 7.30
CA GLN A 197 -7.24 2.78 6.94
C GLN A 197 -5.78 2.34 7.14
N TYR A 198 -5.59 1.14 7.67
CA TYR A 198 -4.29 0.63 8.12
C TYR A 198 -3.57 1.53 9.11
N TYR A 199 -4.31 2.35 9.88
CA TYR A 199 -3.77 3.28 10.88
C TYR A 199 -2.77 4.32 10.32
N GLY A 200 -2.82 4.60 9.02
CA GLY A 200 -1.87 5.53 8.37
C GLY A 200 -0.49 4.92 8.05
N LEU A 201 -0.36 3.59 8.05
CA LEU A 201 0.94 2.91 7.87
C LEU A 201 1.34 2.66 6.41
N GLY A 202 0.45 2.81 5.46
CA GLY A 202 0.67 2.59 4.03
C GLY A 202 1.26 3.82 3.31
N CYS A 203 2.03 3.60 2.24
CA CYS A 203 2.51 4.70 1.38
C CYS A 203 1.38 5.45 0.65
N ARG A 204 0.23 4.79 0.52
CA ARG A 204 -1.02 5.32 -0.03
C ARG A 204 -1.89 6.06 1.01
N ASN A 205 -1.51 6.04 2.29
CA ASN A 205 -2.23 6.83 3.28
C ASN A 205 -1.90 8.32 3.12
N ILE A 206 -2.90 9.16 3.36
CA ILE A 206 -2.72 10.60 3.28
C ILE A 206 -2.06 11.11 4.55
N SER A 207 -0.86 11.66 4.38
CA SER A 207 -0.06 12.25 5.47
C SER A 207 0.04 13.77 5.39
N LYS A 208 -0.43 14.36 4.29
CA LYS A 208 -0.44 15.81 4.10
C LYS A 208 -1.65 16.29 3.28
N VAL A 209 -2.14 17.48 3.61
CA VAL A 209 -3.18 18.20 2.86
C VAL A 209 -2.66 19.56 2.38
N PHE A 210 -2.81 19.84 1.09
CA PHE A 210 -2.68 21.19 0.54
C PHE A 210 -4.07 21.84 0.48
N LEU A 211 -4.22 23.09 0.91
CA LEU A 211 -5.52 23.77 0.95
C LEU A 211 -5.39 25.29 0.74
N PRO A 212 -6.39 25.98 0.17
CA PRO A 212 -6.33 27.43 -0.06
C PRO A 212 -6.54 28.26 1.21
N ASN A 213 -7.23 27.74 2.22
CA ASN A 213 -7.49 28.45 3.47
C ASN A 213 -7.66 27.49 4.67
N GLU A 214 -7.32 27.94 5.87
CA GLU A 214 -7.45 27.13 7.09
C GLU A 214 -8.88 26.93 7.59
N GLU A 215 -9.85 27.70 7.11
CA GLU A 215 -11.24 27.61 7.58
C GLU A 215 -11.84 26.22 7.27
N GLN A 216 -11.43 25.61 6.16
CA GLN A 216 -11.80 24.25 5.77
C GLN A 216 -11.43 23.19 6.80
N LEU A 217 -10.37 23.40 7.59
CA LEU A 217 -9.89 22.40 8.55
C LEU A 217 -10.91 22.10 9.64
N GLN A 218 -11.73 23.09 10.03
CA GLN A 218 -12.77 22.88 11.03
C GLN A 218 -13.87 21.95 10.52
N ASP A 219 -14.29 22.14 9.28
CA ASP A 219 -15.34 21.31 8.68
C ASP A 219 -14.82 19.92 8.33
N PHE A 220 -13.56 19.82 7.89
CA PHE A 220 -12.86 18.55 7.77
C PHE A 220 -12.83 17.78 9.11
N LEU A 221 -12.40 18.42 10.21
CA LEU A 221 -12.33 17.78 11.54
C LEU A 221 -13.69 17.28 12.06
N LYS A 222 -14.78 17.98 11.71
CA LYS A 222 -16.14 17.56 12.05
C LYS A 222 -16.59 16.37 11.20
N ALA A 223 -16.29 16.37 9.92
CA ALA A 223 -16.69 15.31 9.00
C ALA A 223 -16.00 13.96 9.31
N ILE A 224 -14.76 13.99 9.83
CA ILE A 224 -14.02 12.76 10.17
C ILE A 224 -14.34 12.18 11.56
N GLN A 225 -15.28 12.75 12.32
CA GLN A 225 -15.66 12.23 13.64
C GLN A 225 -16.02 10.73 13.67
N PRO A 226 -16.65 10.13 12.62
CA PRO A 226 -16.91 8.70 12.59
C PRO A 226 -15.67 7.80 12.75
N PHE A 227 -14.46 8.33 12.52
CA PHE A 227 -13.20 7.59 12.66
C PHE A 227 -12.60 7.66 14.07
N GLU A 228 -13.26 8.27 15.05
CA GLU A 228 -12.77 8.43 16.43
C GLU A 228 -12.28 7.10 17.05
N SER A 229 -12.95 5.99 16.71
CA SER A 229 -12.63 4.64 17.22
C SER A 229 -11.19 4.20 16.96
N VAL A 230 -10.48 4.80 15.99
CA VAL A 230 -9.07 4.54 15.70
C VAL A 230 -8.18 4.72 16.95
N ILE A 231 -8.55 5.65 17.85
CA ILE A 231 -7.81 5.92 19.09
C ILE A 231 -7.88 4.77 20.10
N ASN A 232 -8.81 3.82 19.94
CA ASN A 232 -8.91 2.66 20.81
C ASN A 232 -7.79 1.64 20.54
N HIS A 233 -7.12 1.73 19.38
CA HIS A 233 -5.95 0.90 19.11
C HIS A 233 -4.74 1.41 19.90
N HIS A 234 -4.26 0.61 20.84
CA HIS A 234 -3.22 1.02 21.81
C HIS A 234 -1.94 1.58 21.16
N LYS A 235 -1.45 1.00 20.05
CA LYS A 235 -0.24 1.52 19.38
C LYS A 235 -0.52 2.85 18.66
N TYR A 236 -1.73 3.05 18.14
CA TYR A 236 -2.13 4.31 17.51
C TYR A 236 -2.21 5.40 18.59
N ARG A 237 -2.89 5.10 19.69
CA ARG A 237 -2.99 5.99 20.87
C ARG A 237 -1.63 6.41 21.40
N ASN A 238 -0.68 5.49 21.51
CA ASN A 238 0.66 5.81 21.97
C ASN A 238 1.37 6.82 21.05
N ASN A 239 1.18 6.73 19.72
CA ASN A 239 1.72 7.73 18.78
C ASN A 239 1.03 9.09 18.94
N TYR A 240 -0.29 9.09 19.13
CA TYR A 240 -1.06 10.29 19.37
C TYR A 240 -0.64 11.00 20.66
N ASP A 241 -0.62 10.29 21.79
CA ASP A 241 -0.24 10.86 23.09
C ASP A 241 1.21 11.38 23.08
N TYR A 242 2.12 10.67 22.39
CA TYR A 242 3.51 11.08 22.22
C TYR A 242 3.65 12.39 21.42
N ASN A 243 3.06 12.45 20.22
CA ASN A 243 3.15 13.65 19.37
C ASN A 243 2.42 14.84 20.00
N LYS A 244 1.26 14.62 20.62
CA LYS A 244 0.53 15.66 21.37
C LYS A 244 1.39 16.24 22.48
N SER A 245 2.07 15.39 23.25
CA SER A 245 2.97 15.84 24.32
C SER A 245 4.13 16.68 23.76
N ILE A 246 4.73 16.28 22.64
CA ILE A 246 5.78 17.06 21.97
C ILE A 246 5.27 18.44 21.55
N TYR A 247 4.11 18.50 20.90
CA TYR A 247 3.57 19.77 20.42
C TYR A 247 3.18 20.71 21.55
N LEU A 248 2.61 20.19 22.65
CA LEU A 248 2.31 20.98 23.84
C LEU A 248 3.58 21.52 24.51
N VAL A 249 4.61 20.70 24.69
CA VAL A 249 5.88 21.11 25.32
C VAL A 249 6.60 22.15 24.47
N ASN A 250 6.62 21.97 23.15
CA ASN A 250 7.28 22.89 22.22
C ASN A 250 6.43 24.13 21.87
N GLN A 251 5.22 24.25 22.42
CA GLN A 251 4.26 25.30 22.06
C GLN A 251 4.00 25.38 20.55
N GLN A 252 4.07 24.24 19.86
CA GLN A 252 3.82 24.15 18.43
C GLN A 252 2.30 24.24 18.18
N PRO A 253 1.81 25.21 17.38
CA PRO A 253 0.40 25.31 17.05
C PRO A 253 -0.12 24.05 16.34
N HIS A 254 -1.24 23.53 16.82
CA HIS A 254 -1.91 22.38 16.22
C HIS A 254 -3.41 22.41 16.52
N LEU A 255 -4.22 21.86 15.63
CA LEU A 255 -5.61 21.50 15.91
C LEU A 255 -5.65 20.06 16.41
N ASP A 256 -6.63 19.76 17.24
CA ASP A 256 -6.76 18.48 17.93
C ASP A 256 -8.25 18.14 18.07
N ASN A 257 -8.65 16.96 17.61
CA ASN A 257 -10.01 16.43 17.75
C ASN A 257 -10.10 15.19 18.66
N GLY A 258 -9.03 14.85 19.40
CA GLY A 258 -8.99 13.71 20.30
C GLY A 258 -8.33 12.45 19.71
N PHE A 259 -8.18 12.35 18.39
CA PHE A 259 -7.59 11.18 17.73
C PHE A 259 -6.71 11.52 16.51
N LEU A 260 -6.72 12.77 16.04
CA LEU A 260 -5.86 13.28 14.98
C LEU A 260 -5.35 14.67 15.35
N LEU A 261 -4.06 14.92 15.11
CA LEU A 261 -3.43 16.24 15.26
C LEU A 261 -3.20 16.85 13.87
N LEU A 262 -3.65 18.08 13.65
CA LEU A 262 -3.33 18.84 12.43
C LEU A 262 -2.31 19.91 12.75
N THR A 263 -1.21 19.96 12.02
CA THR A 263 -0.19 21.01 12.21
C THR A 263 0.40 21.46 10.89
N LYS A 264 0.85 22.72 10.82
CA LYS A 264 1.56 23.22 9.65
C LYS A 264 2.88 22.48 9.48
N GLY A 265 3.19 22.05 8.27
CA GLY A 265 4.47 21.41 8.00
C GLY A 265 4.77 21.31 6.52
N GLU A 266 6.00 21.64 6.12
CA GLU A 266 6.47 21.54 4.72
C GLU A 266 6.77 20.10 4.29
N GLY A 267 7.09 19.21 5.25
CA GLY A 267 7.33 17.80 4.98
C GLY A 267 6.11 17.06 4.42
N LEU A 268 6.34 16.01 3.63
CA LEU A 268 5.28 15.15 3.08
C LEU A 268 4.85 14.04 4.05
N VAL A 269 5.80 13.53 4.83
CA VAL A 269 5.59 12.40 5.74
C VAL A 269 5.26 12.97 7.11
N SER A 270 4.05 12.75 7.59
CA SER A 270 3.66 13.04 8.97
C SER A 270 3.84 11.79 9.85
N PRO A 271 4.06 11.97 11.16
CA PRO A 271 3.93 10.87 12.12
C PRO A 271 2.53 10.26 12.10
N ILE A 272 2.42 9.00 12.54
CA ILE A 272 1.11 8.38 12.83
C ILE A 272 0.31 9.31 13.75
N SER A 273 -0.99 9.43 13.49
CA SER A 273 -1.96 10.32 14.14
C SER A 273 -1.71 11.82 14.00
N VAL A 274 -0.80 12.22 13.11
CA VAL A 274 -0.59 13.61 12.72
C VAL A 274 -0.89 13.74 11.23
N LEU A 275 -1.55 14.83 10.85
CA LEU A 275 -1.72 15.20 9.46
C LEU A 275 -1.10 16.59 9.25
N TYR A 276 -0.15 16.67 8.31
CA TYR A 276 0.41 17.97 7.95
C TYR A 276 -0.53 18.72 7.03
N TYR A 277 -0.56 20.04 7.17
CA TYR A 277 -1.24 20.89 6.21
C TYR A 277 -0.36 22.04 5.76
N GLU A 278 -0.57 22.48 4.52
CA GLU A 278 0.17 23.59 3.93
C GLU A 278 -0.74 24.41 3.01
N ILE A 279 -0.72 25.73 3.19
CA ILE A 279 -1.52 26.64 2.37
C ILE A 279 -0.84 26.86 1.02
N TYR A 280 -1.62 26.90 -0.05
CA TYR A 280 -1.16 27.38 -1.36
C TYR A 280 -1.99 28.60 -1.80
N GLU A 281 -1.36 29.54 -2.49
CA GLU A 281 -1.96 30.80 -2.92
C GLU A 281 -2.75 30.64 -4.23
N ASP A 282 -2.20 29.88 -5.18
CA ASP A 282 -2.81 29.62 -6.47
C ASP A 282 -2.44 28.25 -7.06
N GLN A 283 -3.11 27.91 -8.16
CA GLN A 283 -2.91 26.65 -8.88
C GLN A 283 -1.47 26.47 -9.39
N GLN A 284 -0.79 27.55 -9.76
CA GLN A 284 0.57 27.49 -10.30
C GLN A 284 1.58 27.13 -9.20
N GLU A 285 1.41 27.69 -7.99
CA GLU A 285 2.20 27.32 -6.82
C GLU A 285 1.99 25.85 -6.45
N LEU A 286 0.73 25.40 -6.40
CA LEU A 286 0.38 24.01 -6.11
C LEU A 286 1.04 23.05 -7.10
N GLU A 287 0.90 23.29 -8.41
CA GLU A 287 1.50 22.47 -9.45
C GLU A 287 3.03 22.42 -9.34
N SER A 288 3.66 23.56 -9.05
CA SER A 288 5.11 23.64 -8.82
C SER A 288 5.53 22.80 -7.61
N LYS A 289 4.79 22.87 -6.50
CA LYS A 289 5.05 22.06 -5.29
C LYS A 289 4.90 20.57 -5.58
N LEU A 290 3.79 20.15 -6.15
CA LEU A 290 3.55 18.73 -6.47
C LEU A 290 4.61 18.19 -7.44
N SER A 291 5.02 18.98 -8.43
CA SER A 291 6.09 18.61 -9.37
C SER A 291 7.46 18.49 -8.69
N SER A 292 7.74 19.31 -7.68
CA SER A 292 8.99 19.19 -6.91
C SER A 292 9.07 17.90 -6.06
N TYR A 293 7.91 17.24 -5.86
CA TYR A 293 7.75 16.05 -5.04
C TYR A 293 7.40 14.79 -5.83
N THR A 294 7.47 14.81 -7.17
CA THR A 294 7.05 13.68 -8.02
C THR A 294 7.67 12.33 -7.62
N ASP A 295 8.97 12.31 -7.27
CA ASP A 295 9.66 11.08 -6.87
C ASP A 295 9.35 10.61 -5.44
N LYS A 296 8.61 11.41 -4.67
CA LYS A 296 8.26 11.16 -3.26
C LYS A 296 6.77 10.97 -3.04
N ILE A 297 5.93 11.32 -4.01
CA ILE A 297 4.49 11.15 -3.95
C ILE A 297 4.11 9.82 -4.59
N GLN A 298 3.32 9.02 -3.86
CA GLN A 298 2.76 7.77 -4.37
C GLN A 298 1.43 8.02 -5.10
N CYS A 299 0.52 8.77 -4.50
CA CYS A 299 -0.67 9.29 -5.17
C CYS A 299 -1.09 10.65 -4.61
N VAL A 300 -1.87 11.37 -5.42
CA VAL A 300 -2.55 12.59 -5.02
C VAL A 300 -4.04 12.31 -5.03
N VAL A 301 -4.75 12.65 -3.97
CA VAL A 301 -6.22 12.62 -3.93
C VAL A 301 -6.79 14.03 -3.97
N SER A 302 -7.89 14.21 -4.70
CA SER A 302 -8.63 15.47 -4.72
C SER A 302 -10.10 15.21 -5.05
N LYS A 303 -10.92 16.25 -4.95
CA LYS A 303 -12.31 16.19 -5.41
C LYS A 303 -12.37 15.84 -6.90
N GLU A 304 -13.29 14.95 -7.26
CA GLU A 304 -13.37 14.38 -8.62
C GLU A 304 -13.39 15.47 -9.70
N GLY A 305 -12.50 15.32 -10.69
CA GLY A 305 -12.40 16.22 -11.84
C GLY A 305 -11.68 17.56 -11.59
N GLN A 306 -11.20 17.82 -10.37
CA GLN A 306 -10.56 19.10 -10.03
C GLN A 306 -9.06 19.12 -10.32
N LEU A 307 -8.37 18.00 -10.13
CA LEU A 307 -6.94 17.88 -10.40
C LEU A 307 -6.66 16.77 -11.40
N LYS A 308 -5.79 17.06 -12.38
CA LYS A 308 -5.38 16.07 -13.37
C LYS A 308 -4.53 14.99 -12.69
N ASN A 309 -4.80 13.73 -13.03
CA ASN A 309 -4.09 12.56 -12.50
C ASN A 309 -4.20 12.41 -10.97
N SER A 310 -5.23 12.97 -10.34
CA SER A 310 -5.57 12.66 -8.94
C SER A 310 -6.62 11.56 -8.87
N LEU A 311 -6.57 10.79 -7.80
CA LEU A 311 -7.63 9.86 -7.41
C LEU A 311 -8.76 10.64 -6.69
N PRO A 312 -10.01 10.17 -6.75
CA PRO A 312 -11.06 10.64 -5.84
C PRO A 312 -10.68 10.37 -4.38
N PHE A 313 -11.24 11.16 -3.46
CA PHE A 313 -11.16 10.86 -2.03
C PHE A 313 -11.81 9.51 -1.72
N GLY A 314 -11.18 8.72 -0.85
CA GLY A 314 -11.61 7.38 -0.44
C GLY A 314 -11.02 6.24 -1.27
N ASP A 315 -10.36 6.54 -2.39
CA ASP A 315 -9.87 5.52 -3.32
C ASP A 315 -8.36 5.27 -3.19
N ALA A 316 -7.64 5.98 -2.30
CA ALA A 316 -6.17 5.88 -2.24
C ALA A 316 -5.70 4.47 -1.89
N GLN A 317 -6.45 3.76 -1.04
CA GLN A 317 -6.18 2.40 -0.55
C GLN A 317 -6.81 1.30 -1.41
N CYS A 318 -7.39 1.66 -2.55
CA CYS A 318 -8.00 0.74 -3.51
C CYS A 318 -7.21 0.75 -4.83
N PRO A 319 -5.88 0.52 -4.83
CA PRO A 319 -5.11 0.51 -6.07
C PRO A 319 -5.64 -0.58 -6.99
N GLY A 320 -5.64 -0.36 -8.30
CA GLY A 320 -5.84 -1.40 -9.31
C GLY A 320 -4.59 -2.21 -9.60
N LEU A 321 -4.71 -3.24 -10.44
CA LEU A 321 -3.60 -4.10 -10.86
C LEU A 321 -2.47 -3.35 -11.59
N GLU A 322 -2.79 -2.21 -12.20
CA GLU A 322 -1.86 -1.37 -12.96
C GLU A 322 -1.29 -0.21 -12.14
N ASP A 323 -1.77 -0.01 -10.91
CA ASP A 323 -1.30 1.07 -10.04
C ASP A 323 -0.01 0.65 -9.30
N TYR A 324 1.01 0.34 -10.10
CA TYR A 324 2.29 -0.15 -9.62
C TYR A 324 2.91 0.81 -8.61
N ALA A 325 3.48 0.25 -7.55
CA ALA A 325 4.25 1.02 -6.58
C ALA A 325 5.39 1.77 -7.28
N ASP A 326 5.59 3.02 -6.86
CA ASP A 326 6.56 3.95 -7.45
C ASP A 326 6.34 4.30 -8.94
N ASN A 327 5.20 3.93 -9.53
CA ASN A 327 4.89 4.03 -10.97
C ASN A 327 5.87 3.23 -11.85
N VAL A 328 6.43 2.14 -11.31
CA VAL A 328 7.35 1.24 -12.02
C VAL A 328 6.63 -0.05 -12.39
N ASP A 329 6.39 -0.27 -13.68
CA ASP A 329 5.69 -1.46 -14.18
C ASP A 329 6.49 -2.75 -13.91
N THR A 330 6.10 -3.47 -12.86
CA THR A 330 6.73 -4.72 -12.44
C THR A 330 6.57 -5.81 -13.49
N MET A 331 5.42 -5.88 -14.18
CA MET A 331 5.18 -6.92 -15.18
C MET A 331 6.09 -6.71 -16.39
N ALA A 332 6.18 -5.47 -16.89
CA ALA A 332 7.09 -5.11 -17.97
C ALA A 332 8.55 -5.42 -17.61
N PHE A 333 8.99 -5.05 -16.39
CA PHE A 333 10.33 -5.38 -15.91
C PHE A 333 10.63 -6.88 -15.98
N LEU A 334 9.70 -7.72 -15.52
CA LEU A 334 9.90 -9.18 -15.50
C LEU A 334 9.91 -9.77 -16.90
N ILE A 335 9.04 -9.32 -17.81
CA ILE A 335 9.00 -9.78 -19.19
C ILE A 335 10.30 -9.45 -19.94
N ASP A 336 10.93 -8.33 -19.60
CA ASP A 336 12.18 -7.89 -20.21
C ASP A 336 13.41 -8.65 -19.71
N LEU A 337 13.30 -9.47 -18.65
CA LEU A 337 14.38 -10.31 -18.15
C LEU A 337 14.70 -11.51 -19.07
N LYS A 338 14.56 -11.38 -20.40
CA LYS A 338 14.84 -12.47 -21.35
C LYS A 338 16.25 -13.06 -21.19
#